data_AF-A0A7S1XG46-F1
#
_entry.id   AF-A0A7S1XG46-F1
#
_cell.length_a   1.000
_cell.length_b   1.000
_cell.length_c   1.000
_cell.angle_alpha   90.00
_cell.angle_beta   90.00
_cell.angle_gamma   90.00
#
_symmetry.space_group_name_H-M   'P 1'
#
loop_
_entity.id
_entity.type
_entity.pdbx_description
1 polymer ?
#
loop_
_entity_poly.entity_id
_entity_poly.type
_entity_poly.pdbx_seq_one_letter_code
_entity_poly.pdbx_strand_id
1 'polypeptide(L)'
;VFFFGHRDQESVHPFLSIETKSTRGIQTLEVSGYHLVLVKAHSSIESIEARMIIPGNALVTSDGSLEQVNRVTSVYSRGLMNPHTIDGRIIVNGFQASCFTSVVPPILGQALQVNR
;
A
#
# COMPACT_ATOMS: atom_id res chain seq x y z
N VAL A 1 12.49 -5.90 8.53
CA VAL A 1 12.75 -5.70 7.09
C VAL A 1 14.05 -6.41 6.75
N PHE A 2 14.08 -7.22 5.70
CA PHE A 2 15.30 -7.92 5.27
C PHE A 2 15.76 -7.53 3.85
N PHE A 3 14.89 -6.89 3.06
CA PHE A 3 15.14 -6.50 1.68
C PHE A 3 14.32 -5.26 1.31
N PHE A 4 14.72 -4.51 0.29
CA PHE A 4 13.94 -3.43 -0.29
C PHE A 4 13.80 -3.67 -1.80
N GLY A 5 12.57 -3.85 -2.28
CA GLY A 5 12.28 -3.96 -3.72
C GLY A 5 12.43 -2.64 -4.46
N HIS A 6 12.31 -1.53 -3.73
CA HIS A 6 12.67 -0.19 -4.16
C HIS A 6 13.11 0.62 -2.94
N ARG A 7 14.17 1.43 -3.09
CA ARG A 7 14.60 2.36 -2.06
C ARG A 7 15.16 3.61 -2.72
N ASP A 8 14.36 4.65 -2.75
CA ASP A 8 14.75 5.98 -3.23
C ASP A 8 14.27 7.01 -2.21
N GLN A 9 15.17 7.89 -1.79
CA GLN A 9 14.88 8.91 -0.78
C GLN A 9 14.64 10.29 -1.38
N GLU A 10 15.04 10.51 -2.64
CA GLU A 10 15.23 11.86 -3.15
C GLU A 10 14.30 12.20 -4.31
N SER A 11 13.93 11.23 -5.14
CA SER A 11 13.07 11.53 -6.28
C SER A 11 11.62 11.75 -5.85
N VAL A 12 10.92 12.58 -6.60
CA VAL A 12 9.50 12.85 -6.40
C VAL A 12 8.69 11.87 -7.25
N HIS A 13 7.74 11.20 -6.61
CA HIS A 13 6.91 10.17 -7.24
C HIS A 13 5.42 10.48 -7.06
N PRO A 14 4.55 10.02 -7.97
CA PRO A 14 3.11 10.10 -7.78
C PRO A 14 2.61 9.07 -6.76
N PHE A 15 1.80 9.53 -5.83
CA PHE A 15 1.13 8.72 -4.81
C PHE A 15 -0.37 8.98 -4.81
N LEU A 16 -1.11 8.05 -4.22
CA LEU A 16 -2.46 8.26 -3.75
C LEU A 16 -2.39 8.53 -2.25
N SER A 17 -2.97 9.66 -1.84
CA SER A 17 -3.23 10.02 -0.46
C SER A 17 -4.63 9.54 -0.12
N ILE A 18 -4.70 8.43 0.61
CA ILE A 18 -5.94 7.79 1.03
C ILE A 18 -6.24 8.26 2.45
N GLU A 19 -7.27 9.07 2.58
CA GLU A 19 -7.74 9.58 3.86
C GLU A 19 -8.83 8.66 4.41
N THR A 20 -8.75 8.41 5.72
CA THR A 20 -9.76 7.72 6.49
C THR A 20 -10.18 8.60 7.66
N LYS A 21 -11.43 8.42 8.11
CA LYS A 21 -11.95 9.09 9.29
C LYS A 21 -12.36 8.07 10.33
N SER A 22 -11.79 8.17 11.52
CA SER A 22 -12.17 7.36 12.67
C SER A 22 -12.50 8.22 13.89
N THR A 23 -12.87 7.58 14.98
CA THR A 23 -13.07 8.25 16.28
C THR A 23 -11.78 8.87 16.82
N ARG A 24 -10.60 8.43 16.32
CA ARG A 24 -9.28 8.96 16.69
C ARG A 24 -8.87 10.18 15.86
N GLY A 25 -9.64 10.54 14.82
CA GLY A 25 -9.36 11.67 13.95
C GLY A 25 -9.22 11.28 12.48
N ILE A 26 -8.55 12.14 11.72
CA ILE A 26 -8.21 11.91 10.31
C ILE A 26 -6.85 11.22 10.24
N GLN A 27 -6.77 10.12 9.48
CA GLN A 27 -5.52 9.43 9.20
C GLN A 27 -5.33 9.28 7.68
N THR A 28 -4.06 9.32 7.26
CA THR A 28 -3.70 9.31 5.84
C THR A 28 -2.64 8.25 5.56
N LEU A 29 -2.89 7.47 4.51
CA LEU A 29 -1.94 6.54 3.93
C LEU A 29 -1.54 7.03 2.54
N GLU A 30 -0.25 7.29 2.33
CA GLU A 30 0.31 7.61 1.01
C GLU A 30 0.99 6.38 0.40
N VAL A 31 0.47 5.91 -0.73
CA VAL A 31 0.94 4.70 -1.41
C VAL A 31 0.87 4.85 -2.93
N SER A 32 1.77 4.19 -3.64
CA SER A 32 1.75 4.22 -5.10
C SER A 32 0.53 3.44 -5.62
N GLY A 33 0.01 3.80 -6.80
CA GLY A 33 -1.26 3.24 -7.29
C GLY A 33 -1.26 1.71 -7.46
N TYR A 34 -0.11 1.10 -7.71
CA TYR A 34 0.06 -0.35 -7.88
C TYR A 34 0.45 -1.08 -6.59
N HIS A 35 0.53 -0.37 -5.47
CA HIS A 35 0.80 -0.98 -4.17
C HIS A 35 -0.44 -1.72 -3.67
N LEU A 36 -0.25 -2.90 -3.06
CA LEU A 36 -1.37 -3.69 -2.55
C LEU A 36 -1.68 -3.29 -1.10
N VAL A 37 -2.91 -2.87 -0.86
CA VAL A 37 -3.44 -2.50 0.48
C VAL A 37 -4.50 -3.50 0.92
N LEU A 38 -4.64 -3.69 2.24
CA LEU A 38 -5.62 -4.62 2.79
C LEU A 38 -6.96 -3.91 3.02
N VAL A 39 -8.01 -4.48 2.45
CA VAL A 39 -9.39 -3.97 2.53
C VAL A 39 -10.36 -5.04 3.03
N LYS A 40 -11.43 -4.58 3.67
CA LYS A 40 -12.59 -5.44 3.94
C LYS A 40 -13.39 -5.68 2.66
N ALA A 41 -13.57 -6.95 2.29
CA ALA A 41 -14.42 -7.38 1.19
C ALA A 41 -15.41 -8.45 1.68
N HIS A 42 -16.71 -8.14 1.68
CA HIS A 42 -17.76 -9.02 2.21
C HIS A 42 -17.41 -9.62 3.58
N SER A 43 -17.22 -10.94 3.68
CA SER A 43 -16.86 -11.66 4.90
C SER A 43 -15.34 -11.83 5.10
N SER A 44 -14.49 -11.37 4.17
CA SER A 44 -13.04 -11.61 4.20
C SER A 44 -12.19 -10.32 4.14
N ILE A 45 -10.88 -10.45 4.30
CA ILE A 45 -9.90 -9.40 4.03
C ILE A 45 -9.19 -9.75 2.72
N GLU A 46 -9.15 -8.80 1.80
CA GLU A 46 -8.51 -8.95 0.50
C GLU A 46 -7.40 -7.91 0.33
N SER A 47 -6.43 -8.22 -0.53
CA SER A 47 -5.40 -7.26 -0.95
C SER A 47 -5.75 -6.75 -2.34
N ILE A 48 -5.91 -5.43 -2.49
CA ILE A 48 -6.21 -4.79 -3.76
C ILE A 48 -5.22 -3.68 -4.06
N GLU A 49 -5.06 -3.32 -5.33
CA GLU A 49 -4.24 -2.18 -5.71
C GLU A 49 -4.82 -0.88 -5.15
N ALA A 50 -3.96 -0.01 -4.64
CA ALA A 50 -4.35 1.27 -4.07
C ALA A 50 -5.16 2.14 -5.04
N ARG A 51 -4.91 2.06 -6.36
CA ARG A 51 -5.68 2.79 -7.38
C ARG A 51 -7.13 2.35 -7.54
N MET A 52 -7.48 1.19 -6.99
CA MET A 52 -8.86 0.69 -6.98
C MET A 52 -9.63 1.15 -5.75
N ILE A 53 -8.95 1.80 -4.79
CA ILE A 53 -9.59 2.32 -3.57
C ILE A 53 -10.47 3.51 -3.92
N ILE A 54 -11.69 3.45 -3.43
CA ILE A 54 -12.68 4.54 -3.52
C ILE A 54 -13.25 4.84 -2.13
N PRO A 55 -13.81 6.05 -1.92
CA PRO A 55 -14.57 6.34 -0.71
C PRO A 55 -15.65 5.28 -0.43
N GLY A 56 -15.76 4.87 0.83
CA GLY A 56 -16.64 3.79 1.27
C GLY A 56 -15.96 2.42 1.40
N ASN A 57 -14.78 2.20 0.79
CA ASN A 57 -13.95 1.06 1.16
C ASN A 57 -13.48 1.18 2.62
N ALA A 58 -13.15 0.06 3.25
CA ALA A 58 -12.63 0.05 4.61
C ALA A 58 -11.23 -0.57 4.64
N LEU A 59 -10.24 0.22 5.05
CA LEU A 59 -8.86 -0.23 5.23
C LEU A 59 -8.71 -0.97 6.55
N VAL A 60 -7.83 -1.97 6.57
CA VAL A 60 -7.46 -2.68 7.80
C VAL A 60 -6.39 -1.89 8.54
N THR A 61 -6.65 -1.57 9.80
CA THR A 61 -5.70 -0.88 10.67
C THR A 61 -4.73 -1.86 11.34
N SER A 62 -3.72 -1.32 11.99
CA SER A 62 -2.69 -2.07 12.72
C SER A 62 -3.24 -2.97 13.83
N ASP A 63 -4.36 -2.59 14.46
CA ASP A 63 -5.03 -3.39 15.49
C ASP A 63 -6.06 -4.39 14.90
N GLY A 64 -6.19 -4.42 13.57
CA GLY A 64 -7.13 -5.29 12.85
C GLY A 64 -8.54 -4.73 12.72
N SER A 65 -8.82 -3.55 13.30
CA SER A 65 -10.08 -2.83 13.06
C SER A 65 -10.16 -2.28 11.64
N LEU A 66 -11.31 -1.72 11.31
CA LEU A 66 -11.61 -1.20 9.98
C LEU A 66 -11.85 0.31 10.05
N GLU A 67 -11.19 1.06 9.18
CA GLU A 67 -11.42 2.49 9.01
C GLU A 67 -11.91 2.80 7.60
N GLN A 68 -13.04 3.50 7.49
CA GLN A 68 -13.62 3.85 6.20
C GLN A 68 -12.84 4.96 5.52
N VAL A 69 -12.56 4.75 4.24
CA VAL A 69 -12.00 5.73 3.33
C VAL A 69 -13.06 6.80 3.07
N ASN A 70 -12.70 8.06 3.32
CA ASN A 70 -13.59 9.20 3.08
C ASN A 70 -13.17 9.99 1.82
N ARG A 71 -11.88 9.96 1.46
CA ARG A 71 -11.31 10.72 0.35
C ARG A 71 -10.06 10.04 -0.18
N VAL A 72 -9.89 10.11 -1.50
CA VAL A 72 -8.67 9.67 -2.19
C VAL A 72 -8.23 10.80 -3.11
N THR A 73 -6.99 11.26 -2.99
CA THR A 73 -6.43 12.30 -3.87
C THR A 73 -5.06 11.90 -4.39
N SER A 74 -4.72 12.34 -5.60
CA SER A 74 -3.36 12.18 -6.13
C SER A 74 -2.46 13.27 -5.56
N VAL A 75 -1.26 12.89 -5.12
CA VAL A 75 -0.23 13.78 -4.60
C VAL A 75 1.13 13.42 -5.19
N TYR A 76 2.06 14.38 -5.19
CA TYR A 76 3.46 14.13 -5.52
C TYR A 76 4.28 14.30 -4.25
N SER A 77 4.92 13.23 -3.81
CA SER A 77 5.70 13.19 -2.56
C SER A 77 7.12 12.72 -2.84
N ARG A 78 8.07 13.14 -2.00
CA ARG A 78 9.48 12.76 -2.11
C ARG A 78 9.71 11.38 -1.48
N GLY A 79 10.48 10.55 -2.17
CA GLY A 79 10.91 9.23 -1.73
C GLY A 79 9.92 8.13 -2.09
N LEU A 80 10.44 6.93 -2.33
CA LEU A 80 9.69 5.72 -2.62
C LEU A 80 10.38 4.52 -1.95
N MET A 81 9.65 3.89 -1.02
CA MET A 81 10.14 2.78 -0.21
C MET A 81 9.25 1.56 -0.43
N ASN A 82 9.86 0.41 -0.70
CA ASN A 82 9.18 -0.89 -0.71
C ASN A 82 9.97 -1.92 0.12
N PRO A 83 9.90 -1.84 1.46
CA PRO A 83 10.55 -2.80 2.35
C PRO A 83 9.81 -4.14 2.36
N HIS A 84 10.58 -5.23 2.37
CA HIS A 84 10.08 -6.60 2.52
C HIS A 84 10.39 -7.16 3.91
N THR A 85 9.37 -7.76 4.51
CA THR A 85 9.38 -8.46 5.80
C THR A 85 9.12 -9.96 5.57
N ILE A 86 9.42 -10.78 6.58
CA ILE A 86 9.26 -12.25 6.49
C ILE A 86 7.79 -12.63 6.29
N ASP A 87 6.86 -11.90 6.90
CA ASP A 87 5.41 -12.12 6.79
C ASP A 87 4.78 -11.53 5.52
N GLY A 88 5.54 -10.75 4.74
CA GLY A 88 5.04 -10.07 3.53
C GLY A 88 4.05 -8.94 3.82
N ARG A 89 3.91 -8.49 5.07
CA ARG A 89 3.05 -7.38 5.48
C ARG A 89 3.83 -6.33 6.27
N ILE A 90 3.33 -5.11 6.26
CA ILE A 90 3.93 -4.01 6.99
C ILE A 90 2.85 -3.07 7.54
N ILE A 91 3.14 -2.45 8.68
CA ILE A 91 2.33 -1.35 9.21
C ILE A 91 2.91 -0.02 8.74
N VAL A 92 2.09 0.80 8.08
CA VAL A 92 2.45 2.15 7.64
C VAL A 92 1.35 3.12 8.07
N ASN A 93 1.71 4.16 8.81
CA ASN A 93 0.78 5.17 9.34
C ASN A 93 -0.45 4.56 10.03
N GLY A 94 -0.28 3.44 10.73
CA GLY A 94 -1.37 2.75 11.43
C GLY A 94 -2.23 1.81 10.57
N PHE A 95 -1.90 1.60 9.28
CA PHE A 95 -2.61 0.68 8.37
C PHE A 95 -1.78 -0.55 8.02
N GLN A 96 -2.43 -1.68 7.82
CA GLN A 96 -1.80 -2.88 7.25
C GLN A 96 -1.69 -2.73 5.74
N ALA A 97 -0.48 -2.93 5.22
CA ALA A 97 -0.19 -2.96 3.80
C ALA A 97 0.60 -4.22 3.44
N SER A 98 0.57 -4.59 2.17
CA SER A 98 1.40 -5.65 1.62
C SER A 98 2.80 -5.14 1.33
N CYS A 99 3.83 -5.98 1.47
CA CYS A 99 5.15 -5.68 0.92
C CYS A 99 5.22 -5.82 -0.62
N PHE A 100 4.10 -6.14 -1.28
CA PHE A 100 4.06 -6.43 -2.70
C PHE A 100 3.30 -5.35 -3.49
N THR A 101 3.75 -5.15 -4.72
CA THR A 101 3.09 -4.35 -5.75
C THR A 101 2.61 -5.28 -6.86
N SER A 102 1.56 -4.91 -7.59
CA SER A 102 1.12 -5.69 -8.76
C SER A 102 2.07 -5.59 -9.96
N VAL A 103 2.93 -4.57 -9.97
CA VAL A 103 4.01 -4.42 -10.94
C VAL A 103 5.26 -5.11 -10.42
N VAL A 104 5.85 -5.98 -11.25
CA VAL A 104 7.17 -6.57 -11.01
C VAL A 104 8.23 -5.65 -11.61
N PRO A 105 9.23 -5.19 -10.83
CA PRO A 105 10.36 -4.44 -11.37
C PRO A 105 11.04 -5.21 -12.51
N PRO A 106 11.48 -4.55 -13.62
CA PRO A 106 12.05 -5.24 -14.78
C PRO A 106 13.20 -6.20 -14.46
N ILE A 107 14.05 -5.85 -13.48
CA ILE A 107 15.17 -6.69 -13.02
C ILE A 107 14.68 -8.02 -12.45
N LEU A 108 13.61 -8.00 -11.65
CA LEU A 108 12.98 -9.22 -11.12
C LEU A 108 12.18 -9.96 -12.20
N GLY A 109 11.57 -9.23 -13.13
CA GLY A 109 10.88 -9.81 -14.29
C GLY A 109 11.82 -10.64 -15.16
N GLN A 110 13.03 -10.13 -15.43
CA GLN A 110 14.06 -10.87 -16.17
C GLN A 110 14.47 -12.15 -15.44
N ALA A 111 14.72 -12.09 -14.13
CA ALA A 111 15.06 -13.28 -13.34
C ALA A 111 13.95 -14.36 -13.36
N LEU A 112 12.68 -13.94 -13.40
CA LEU A 112 11.53 -14.86 -13.49
C LEU A 112 11.30 -15.42 -14.91
N GLN A 113 11.83 -14.77 -15.95
CA GLN A 113 11.73 -15.22 -17.34
C GLN A 113 12.79 -16.26 -17.74
N VAL A 114 13.84 -16.47 -16.94
CA VAL A 114 14.94 -17.42 -17.23
C VAL A 114 14.58 -18.88 -16.88
N ASN A 115 13.43 -19.13 -16.24
CA ASN A 115 12.94 -20.47 -15.89
C ASN A 115 11.74 -20.90 -16.76
N ARG A 116 11.78 -20.69 -18.08
CA ARG A 116 10.82 -21.28 -19.02
C ARG A 116 11.51 -22.11 -20.09
#